data_AF-A0A3D3YVQ0-F1
#
_entry.id   AF-A0A3D3YVQ0-F1
#
_cell.length_a   1.000
_cell.length_b   1.000
_cell.length_c   1.000
_cell.angle_alpha   90.00
_cell.angle_beta   90.00
_cell.angle_gamma   90.00
#
_symmetry.space_group_name_H-M   'P 1'
#
loop_
_entity.id
_entity.type
_entity.pdbx_description
1 polymer ?
#
loop_
_entity_poly.entity_id
_entity_poly.type
_entity_poly.pdbx_seq_one_letter_code
_entity_poly.pdbx_strand_id
1 'polypeptide(L)' 'TTEEEAGLALSYCSVCRVREACLTWAVRNGERYGVWGGTTEQQRRRLIRNTA' A
#
# COMPACT_ATOMS: atom_id res chain seq x y z
N THR A 1 -4.42 9.42 2.70
CA THR A 1 -5.49 8.72 3.45
C THR A 1 -5.03 8.49 4.86
N THR A 2 -5.82 8.88 5.86
CA THR A 2 -5.51 8.58 7.27
C THR A 2 -5.59 7.06 7.50
N GLU A 3 -4.95 6.55 8.55
CA GLU A 3 -5.03 5.11 8.85
C GLU A 3 -6.47 4.66 9.15
N GLU A 4 -7.27 5.54 9.73
CA GLU A 4 -8.67 5.31 10.07
C GLU A 4 -9.54 5.20 8.80
N GLU A 5 -9.36 6.11 7.84
CA GLU A 5 -10.05 6.07 6.53
C GLU A 5 -9.62 4.85 5.69
N ALA A 6 -8.38 4.37 5.86
CA ALA A 6 -7.85 3.26 5.09
C ALA A 6 -8.43 1.89 5.48
N GLY A 7 -9.10 1.77 6.63
CA GLY A 7 -9.49 0.49 7.23
C GLY A 7 -10.27 -0.43 6.29
N LEU A 8 -11.27 0.09 5.56
CA LEU A 8 -12.05 -0.70 4.60
C LEU A 8 -11.21 -1.17 3.41
N ALA A 9 -10.35 -0.31 2.86
CA ALA A 9 -9.49 -0.71 1.75
C ALA A 9 -8.44 -1.76 2.18
N LEU A 10 -7.92 -1.63 3.41
CA LEU A 10 -6.99 -2.60 3.99
C LEU A 10 -7.64 -3.96 4.22
N SER A 11 -8.91 -4.00 4.66
CA SER A 11 -9.63 -5.27 4.83
C SER A 11 -9.84 -5.98 3.49
N TYR A 12 -10.17 -5.26 2.40
CA TYR A 12 -10.22 -5.84 1.06
C TYR A 12 -8.85 -6.35 0.57
N CYS A 13 -7.77 -5.63 0.89
CA CYS A 13 -6.42 -6.08 0.54
C CYS A 13 -6.04 -7.39 1.24
N SER A 14 -6.59 -7.69 2.42
CA SER A 14 -6.24 -8.90 3.19
C SER A 14 -6.62 -10.21 2.48
N VAL A 15 -7.68 -10.19 1.66
CA VAL A 15 -8.18 -11.35 0.88
C VAL A 15 -7.78 -11.27 -0.59
N CYS A 16 -7.03 -10.25 -0.99
CA CYS A 16 -6.67 -10.00 -2.37
C CYS A 16 -5.52 -10.91 -2.84
N ARG A 17 -5.79 -11.80 -3.79
CA ARG A 17 -4.79 -12.73 -4.36
C ARG A 17 -3.60 -12.06 -5.07
N VAL A 18 -3.72 -10.79 -5.45
CA VAL A 18 -2.67 -10.03 -6.15
C VAL A 18 -2.01 -8.97 -5.25
N ARG A 19 -2.18 -9.07 -3.93
CA ARG A 19 -1.68 -8.08 -2.96
C ARG A 19 -0.20 -7.74 -3.16
N GLU A 20 0.65 -8.75 -3.33
CA GLU A 20 2.10 -8.58 -3.51
C GLU A 20 2.46 -7.91 -4.84
N ALA A 21 1.82 -8.33 -5.93
CA ALA A 21 2.01 -7.72 -7.24
C ALA A 21 1.56 -6.24 -7.24
N CYS A 22 0.44 -5.95 -6.59
CA CYS A 22 -0.09 -4.60 -6.40
C CYS A 22 0.89 -3.71 -5.61
N LEU A 23 1.43 -4.21 -4.49
CA LEU A 23 2.42 -3.48 -3.70
C LEU A 23 3.70 -3.22 -4.51
N THR A 24 4.19 -4.25 -5.21
CA THR A 24 5.40 -4.17 -6.03
C THR A 24 5.24 -3.11 -7.12
N TRP A 25 4.10 -3.12 -7.81
CA TRP A 25 3.80 -2.12 -8.83
C TRP A 25 3.76 -0.72 -8.23
N ALA A 26 3.04 -0.53 -7.11
CA ALA A 26 2.89 0.77 -6.49
C ALA A 26 4.22 1.37 -6.02
N VAL A 27 5.12 0.53 -5.48
CA VAL A 27 6.48 0.94 -5.11
C VAL A 27 7.31 1.34 -6.33
N ARG A 28 7.32 0.50 -7.38
CA ARG A 28 8.09 0.76 -8.61
C ARG A 28 7.65 2.03 -9.34
N ASN A 29 6.34 2.32 -9.32
CA ASN A 29 5.77 3.49 -9.99
C ASN A 29 5.75 4.75 -9.11
N GLY A 30 6.24 4.66 -7.86
CA GLY A 30 6.28 5.80 -6.95
C GLY A 30 4.89 6.33 -6.60
N GLU A 31 3.90 5.43 -6.47
CA GLU A 31 2.53 5.83 -6.16
C GLU A 31 2.46 6.61 -4.84
N ARG A 32 1.83 7.78 -4.90
CA ARG A 32 1.92 8.77 -3.82
C ARG A 32 0.76 8.70 -2.83
N TYR A 33 -0.40 8.24 -3.30
CA TYR A 33 -1.67 8.33 -2.57
C TYR A 33 -2.38 6.98 -2.48
N GLY A 34 -3.37 6.90 -1.58
CA GLY A 34 -4.27 5.77 -1.42
C GLY A 34 -3.65 4.51 -0.79
N VAL A 35 -4.47 3.46 -0.72
CA VAL A 35 -4.09 2.13 -0.21
C VAL A 35 -3.68 1.23 -1.37
N TRP A 36 -2.51 0.62 -1.27
CA TRP A 36 -2.00 -0.28 -2.30
C TRP A 36 -1.35 -1.50 -1.67
N GLY A 37 -1.71 -2.68 -2.14
CA GLY A 37 -1.11 -3.94 -1.71
C GLY A 37 -1.11 -4.13 -0.19
N GLY A 38 -2.15 -3.67 0.51
CA GLY A 38 -2.26 -3.76 1.96
C GLY A 38 -1.42 -2.73 2.74
N THR A 39 -1.02 -1.64 2.10
CA THR A 39 -0.25 -0.57 2.75
C THR A 39 -0.92 0.79 2.57
N THR A 40 -0.88 1.62 3.61
CA THR A 40 -1.23 3.04 3.55
C THR A 40 -0.10 3.85 2.91
N GLU A 41 -0.37 5.10 2.55
CA GLU A 41 0.63 6.04 2.04
C GLU A 41 1.86 6.13 2.96
N GLN A 42 1.63 6.26 4.27
CA GLN A 42 2.70 6.40 5.25
C GLN A 42 3.51 5.12 5.40
N GLN A 43 2.85 3.96 5.42
CA GLN A 43 3.51 2.64 5.46
C GLN A 43 4.36 2.41 4.21
N ARG A 44 3.81 2.71 3.02
CA ARG A 44 4.54 2.57 1.75
C ARG A 44 5.74 3.52 1.67
N ARG A 45 5.62 4.76 2.14
CA ARG A 45 6.75 5.70 2.23
C ARG A 45 7.87 5.15 3.13
N ARG A 46 7.55 4.43 4.22
CA ARG A 46 8.55 3.76 5.06
C ARG A 46 9.23 2.63 4.31
N LEU A 47 8.45 1.81 3.59
CA LEU A 47 9.01 0.73 2.75
C LEU A 47 10.01 1.27 1.74
N ILE A 48 9.61 2.26 0.92
CA ILE A 48 10.48 2.86 -0.11
C ILE A 48 11.79 3.40 0.47
N ARG A 49 11.75 4.03 1.66
CA ARG A 49 12.95 4.53 2.33
C ARG A 49 13.88 3.42 2.83
N ASN A 50 13.36 2.23 3.10
CA ASN A 50 14.13 1.11 3.63
C ASN A 50 14.64 0.17 2.52
N THR A 51 14.07 0.24 1.31
CA THR A 51 14.54 -0.49 0.12
C THR A 51 15.43 0.33 -0.81
N ALA A 52 15.56 1.64 -0.58
CA ALA A 52 16.58 2.49 -1.19
C ALA A 52 17.90 2.39 -0.42
#